data_AF-A0A1C6J636-F1
#
_entry.id   AF-A0A1C6J636-F1
#
_cell.length_a   1.000
_cell.length_b   1.000
_cell.length_c   1.000
_cell.angle_alpha   90.00
_cell.angle_beta   90.00
_cell.angle_gamma   90.00
#
_symmetry.space_group_name_H-M   'P 1'
#
loop_
_entity.id
_entity.type
_entity.pdbx_description
1 polymer ?
#
loop_
_entity_poly.entity_id
_entity_poly.type
_entity_poly.pdbx_seq_one_letter_code
_entity_poly.pdbx_strand_id
1 'polypeptide(L)'
;MDRRDYTDRVLSSLRRVTEKEREAIRSELDGHIEDHMEALRELGYDEELAEERAIAAMGEPDEVGRELNRQYTGWGWVLVSRAAVVLTVVLCAQALLALGILGMVIDSISARIYPNEPSAYTAVAATERLDIRIPVGNDILRVYRISIGQADDTPGVWEAEVQLCAYDRIPGGIVSRRLMEQTWLETPGGRRDPPKGSGRGNWRVEYGSCYVRLSPEDTYVVLRFEAFDEQIRLELPLPEQEGL
;
A
#
# COMPACT_ATOMS: atom_id res chain seq x y z
N MET A 1 -35.55 -10.35 43.43
CA MET A 1 -34.61 -9.81 42.44
C MET A 1 -33.29 -10.43 42.78
N ASP A 2 -32.63 -11.09 41.83
CA ASP A 2 -31.31 -11.67 42.09
C ASP A 2 -30.19 -10.65 41.83
N ARG A 3 -28.96 -11.00 42.18
CA ARG A 3 -27.80 -10.10 42.00
C ARG A 3 -27.59 -9.67 40.54
N ARG A 4 -27.89 -10.54 39.57
CA ARG A 4 -27.69 -10.24 38.14
C ARG A 4 -28.70 -9.22 37.67
N ASP A 5 -29.97 -9.39 38.02
CA ASP A 5 -31.04 -8.43 37.74
C ASP A 5 -30.73 -7.06 38.33
N TYR A 6 -30.19 -7.03 39.56
CA TYR A 6 -29.77 -5.79 40.21
C TYR A 6 -28.67 -5.08 39.42
N THR A 7 -27.57 -5.79 39.16
CA THR A 7 -26.40 -5.25 38.44
C THR A 7 -26.79 -4.79 37.04
N ASP A 8 -27.59 -5.56 36.31
CA ASP A 8 -28.04 -5.19 34.96
C ASP A 8 -28.92 -3.93 34.97
N ARG A 9 -29.80 -3.75 35.97
CA ARG A 9 -30.58 -2.52 36.14
C ARG A 9 -29.69 -1.31 36.42
N VAL A 10 -28.71 -1.42 37.31
CA VAL A 10 -27.75 -0.33 37.58
C VAL A 10 -27.00 0.04 36.30
N LEU A 11 -26.46 -0.97 35.60
CA LEU A 11 -25.70 -0.77 34.37
C LEU A 11 -26.56 -0.17 33.24
N SER A 12 -27.86 -0.46 33.17
CA SER A 12 -28.76 0.10 32.14
C SER A 12 -28.89 1.63 32.22
N SER A 13 -28.68 2.21 33.41
CA SER A 13 -28.69 3.65 33.63
C SER A 13 -27.42 4.35 33.16
N LEU A 14 -26.32 3.61 32.98
CA LEU A 14 -25.03 4.14 32.55
C LEU A 14 -25.02 4.35 31.03
N ARG A 15 -25.02 5.61 30.59
CA ARG A 15 -25.04 5.96 29.15
C ARG A 15 -23.67 6.36 28.59
N ARG A 16 -22.74 6.73 29.46
CA ARG A 16 -21.50 7.42 29.10
C ARG A 16 -20.22 6.66 29.46
N VAL A 17 -20.34 5.35 29.64
CA VAL A 17 -19.22 4.44 29.95
C VAL A 17 -18.85 3.63 28.71
N THR A 18 -17.56 3.35 28.56
CA THR A 18 -17.03 2.38 27.59
C THR A 18 -17.38 0.95 28.01
N GLU A 19 -17.22 -0.01 27.10
CA GLU A 19 -17.46 -1.43 27.40
C GLU A 19 -16.55 -1.95 28.50
N LYS A 20 -15.27 -1.55 28.51
CA LYS A 20 -14.32 -1.92 29.56
C LYS A 20 -14.68 -1.34 30.92
N GLU A 21 -15.10 -0.07 30.96
CA GLU A 21 -15.57 0.56 32.20
C GLU A 21 -16.86 -0.10 32.69
N ARG A 22 -17.77 -0.47 31.79
CA ARG A 22 -18.99 -1.20 32.14
C ARG A 22 -18.68 -2.56 32.78
N GLU A 23 -17.70 -3.29 32.25
CA GLU A 23 -17.28 -4.57 32.83
C GLU A 23 -16.62 -4.40 34.20
N ALA A 24 -15.77 -3.36 34.35
CA ALA A 24 -15.15 -3.05 35.64
C ALA A 24 -16.21 -2.71 36.70
N ILE A 25 -17.20 -1.89 36.35
CA ILE A 25 -18.33 -1.55 37.24
C ILE A 25 -19.15 -2.79 37.59
N ARG A 26 -19.39 -3.70 36.63
CA ARG A 26 -20.06 -4.97 36.91
C ARG A 26 -19.29 -5.78 37.96
N SER A 27 -17.99 -5.95 37.75
CA SER A 27 -17.14 -6.70 38.67
C SER A 27 -17.07 -6.08 40.07
N GLU A 28 -17.09 -4.75 40.15
CA GLU A 28 -17.09 -4.03 41.43
C GLU A 28 -18.42 -4.19 42.17
N LEU A 29 -19.56 -4.10 41.47
CA LEU A 29 -20.89 -4.33 42.04
C LEU A 29 -21.05 -5.77 42.53
N ASP A 30 -20.64 -6.74 41.72
CA ASP A 30 -20.71 -8.17 42.10
C ASP A 30 -19.82 -8.46 43.31
N GLY A 31 -18.62 -7.87 43.36
CA GLY A 31 -17.71 -7.99 44.50
C GLY A 31 -18.30 -7.38 45.78
N HIS A 32 -18.88 -6.18 45.69
CA HIS A 32 -19.47 -5.51 46.85
C HIS A 32 -20.70 -6.23 47.41
N ILE A 33 -21.51 -6.86 46.54
CA ILE A 33 -22.61 -7.72 46.97
C ILE A 33 -22.07 -8.99 47.66
N GLU A 34 -21.04 -9.62 47.11
CA GLU A 34 -20.41 -10.80 47.71
C GLU A 34 -19.82 -10.51 49.09
N ASP A 35 -19.15 -9.36 49.26
CA ASP A 35 -18.61 -8.91 50.56
C ASP A 35 -19.73 -8.77 51.60
N HIS A 36 -20.89 -8.22 51.22
CA HIS A 36 -22.07 -8.13 52.09
C HIS A 36 -22.65 -9.51 52.42
N MET A 37 -22.71 -10.42 51.44
CA MET A 37 -23.18 -11.79 51.65
C MET A 37 -22.26 -12.54 52.61
N GLU A 38 -20.93 -12.45 52.43
CA GLU A 38 -19.96 -13.11 53.30
C GLU A 38 -20.10 -12.64 54.76
N ALA A 39 -20.22 -11.33 54.98
CA ALA A 39 -20.47 -10.78 56.32
C ALA A 39 -21.77 -11.31 56.97
N LEU A 40 -22.81 -11.57 56.17
CA LEU A 40 -24.08 -12.13 56.65
C LEU A 40 -23.98 -13.64 56.91
N ARG A 41 -23.25 -14.39 56.08
CA ARG A 41 -22.96 -15.82 56.31
C ARG A 41 -22.17 -16.02 57.61
N GLU A 42 -21.20 -15.15 57.90
CA GLU A 42 -20.44 -15.19 59.17
C GLU A 42 -21.34 -14.98 60.40
N LEU A 43 -22.42 -14.21 60.24
CA LEU A 43 -23.45 -14.00 61.28
C LEU A 43 -24.46 -15.16 61.37
N GLY A 44 -24.29 -16.22 60.56
CA GLY A 44 -25.10 -17.43 60.59
C GLY A 44 -26.40 -17.35 59.78
N TYR A 45 -26.54 -16.37 58.88
CA TYR A 45 -27.65 -16.33 57.94
C TYR A 45 -27.49 -17.39 56.85
N ASP A 46 -28.61 -17.93 56.35
CA ASP A 46 -28.60 -18.80 55.17
C ASP A 46 -28.29 -18.00 53.89
N GLU A 47 -27.91 -18.71 52.83
CA GLU A 47 -27.42 -18.12 51.57
C GLU A 47 -28.47 -17.24 50.88
N GLU A 48 -29.71 -17.70 50.79
CA GLU A 48 -30.79 -16.94 50.12
C GLU A 48 -31.13 -15.66 50.88
N LEU A 49 -31.20 -15.74 52.22
CA LEU A 49 -31.47 -14.60 53.08
C LEU A 49 -30.28 -13.63 53.12
N ALA A 50 -29.05 -14.14 53.01
CA ALA A 50 -27.85 -13.32 52.89
C ALA A 50 -27.84 -12.53 51.57
N GLU A 51 -28.16 -13.16 50.43
CA GLU A 51 -28.27 -12.50 49.13
C GLU A 51 -29.37 -11.42 49.14
N GLU A 52 -30.57 -11.73 49.62
CA GLU A 52 -31.68 -10.77 49.68
C GLU A 52 -31.31 -9.53 50.51
N ARG A 53 -30.69 -9.74 51.68
CA ARG A 53 -30.24 -8.68 52.58
C ARG A 53 -29.09 -7.87 51.99
N ALA A 54 -28.14 -8.52 51.32
CA ALA A 54 -27.02 -7.86 50.66
C ALA A 54 -27.50 -6.94 49.53
N ILE A 55 -28.39 -7.43 48.67
CA ILE A 55 -28.99 -6.63 47.60
C ILE A 55 -29.81 -5.46 48.19
N ALA A 56 -30.60 -5.70 49.24
CA ALA A 56 -31.36 -4.65 49.90
C ALA A 56 -30.47 -3.54 50.50
N ALA A 57 -29.27 -3.90 50.98
CA ALA A 57 -28.31 -2.93 51.51
C ALA A 57 -27.69 -2.03 50.42
N MET A 58 -27.66 -2.47 49.16
CA MET A 58 -27.15 -1.68 48.03
C MET A 58 -28.05 -0.50 47.66
N GLY A 59 -29.32 -0.50 48.09
CA GLY A 59 -30.32 0.51 47.74
C GLY A 59 -30.95 0.30 46.36
N GLU A 60 -31.86 1.19 45.95
CA GLU A 60 -32.61 1.01 44.70
C GLU A 60 -31.71 1.11 43.45
N PRO A 61 -31.72 0.11 42.54
CA PRO A 61 -30.76 0.03 41.44
C PRO A 61 -30.88 1.21 40.46
N ASP A 62 -32.08 1.74 40.25
CA ASP A 62 -32.32 2.87 39.35
C ASP A 62 -31.75 4.18 39.92
N GLU A 63 -31.75 4.34 41.25
CA GLU A 63 -31.18 5.50 41.93
C GLU A 63 -29.65 5.44 41.95
N VAL A 64 -29.09 4.28 42.30
CA VAL A 64 -27.65 4.02 42.26
C VAL A 64 -27.11 4.25 40.85
N GLY A 65 -27.77 3.66 39.83
CA GLY A 65 -27.38 3.81 38.44
C GLY A 65 -27.45 5.27 37.95
N ARG A 66 -28.44 6.04 38.42
CA ARG A 66 -28.58 7.47 38.09
C ARG A 66 -27.43 8.31 38.66
N GLU A 67 -27.08 8.11 39.93
CA GLU A 67 -26.01 8.87 40.57
C GLU A 67 -24.64 8.47 40.00
N LEU A 68 -24.43 7.18 39.76
CA LEU A 68 -23.23 6.68 39.12
C LEU A 68 -23.07 7.28 37.70
N ASN A 69 -24.14 7.30 36.90
CA ASN A 69 -24.12 7.91 35.56
C ASN A 69 -23.83 9.43 35.59
N ARG A 70 -24.08 10.12 36.70
CA ARG A 70 -23.76 11.55 36.87
C ARG A 70 -22.26 11.79 37.01
N GLN A 71 -21.55 10.86 37.64
CA GLN A 71 -20.09 10.92 37.80
C GLN A 71 -19.36 10.67 36.48
N TYR A 72 -19.90 9.80 35.62
CA TYR A 72 -19.34 9.53 34.29
C TYR A 72 -19.71 10.62 33.26
N THR A 73 -19.02 11.77 33.30
CA THR A 73 -19.18 12.88 32.35
C THR A 73 -18.13 12.91 31.22
N GLY A 74 -17.21 11.93 31.19
CA GLY A 74 -15.94 11.98 30.44
C GLY A 74 -15.98 11.79 28.91
N TRP A 75 -17.15 11.69 28.28
CA TRP A 75 -17.26 11.40 26.83
C TRP A 75 -16.56 12.46 25.93
N GLY A 76 -16.41 13.70 26.42
CA GLY A 76 -15.67 14.75 25.73
C GLY A 76 -14.20 14.37 25.48
N TRP A 77 -13.54 13.72 26.44
CA TRP A 77 -12.14 13.29 26.29
C TRP A 77 -11.97 12.16 25.28
N VAL A 78 -12.95 11.25 25.21
CA VAL A 78 -12.97 10.17 24.20
C VAL A 78 -13.12 10.77 22.79
N LEU A 79 -14.02 11.74 22.62
CA LEU A 79 -14.20 12.45 21.35
C LEU A 79 -12.94 13.22 20.93
N VAL A 80 -12.32 13.95 21.87
CA VAL A 80 -11.06 14.68 21.62
C VAL A 80 -9.94 13.71 21.25
N SER A 81 -9.80 12.58 21.96
CA SER A 81 -8.81 11.55 21.65
C SER A 81 -9.02 10.97 20.25
N ARG A 82 -10.27 10.64 19.88
CA ARG A 82 -10.60 10.15 18.53
C ARG A 82 -10.32 11.20 17.46
N ALA A 83 -10.67 12.46 17.70
CA ALA A 83 -10.37 13.56 16.78
C ALA A 83 -8.85 13.73 16.59
N ALA A 84 -8.06 13.62 17.67
CA ALA A 84 -6.61 13.68 17.59
C ALA A 84 -6.03 12.54 16.75
N VAL A 85 -6.52 11.29 16.93
CA VAL A 85 -6.10 10.15 16.11
C VAL A 85 -6.42 10.37 14.63
N VAL A 86 -7.65 10.83 14.32
CA VAL A 86 -8.04 11.13 12.93
C VAL A 86 -7.14 12.21 12.34
N LEU A 87 -6.88 13.29 13.08
CA LEU A 87 -5.98 14.36 12.65
C LEU A 87 -4.56 13.83 12.38
N THR A 88 -4.01 12.99 13.25
CA THR A 88 -2.70 12.37 13.04
C THR A 88 -2.67 11.55 11.76
N VAL A 89 -3.69 10.71 11.51
CA VAL A 89 -3.78 9.91 10.28
C VAL A 89 -3.82 10.81 9.04
N VAL A 90 -4.62 11.89 9.08
CA VAL A 90 -4.71 12.86 7.97
C VAL A 90 -3.36 13.53 7.72
N LEU A 91 -2.66 13.99 8.76
CA LEU A 91 -1.35 14.62 8.64
C LEU A 91 -0.30 13.64 8.09
N CYS A 92 -0.31 12.37 8.52
CA CYS A 92 0.57 11.34 7.97
C CYS A 92 0.29 11.11 6.47
N ALA A 93 -0.99 11.03 6.08
CA ALA A 93 -1.35 10.90 4.67
C ALA A 93 -0.91 12.11 3.84
N GLN A 94 -1.11 13.33 4.36
CA GLN A 94 -0.65 14.56 3.71
C GLN A 94 0.88 14.59 3.57
N ALA A 95 1.63 14.16 4.59
CA ALA A 95 3.09 14.07 4.50
C ALA A 95 3.54 13.08 3.43
N LEU A 96 2.92 11.89 3.34
CA LEU A 96 3.23 10.90 2.31
C LEU A 96 2.91 11.40 0.89
N LEU A 97 1.82 12.17 0.73
CA LEU A 97 1.47 12.84 -0.52
C LEU A 97 2.44 13.96 -0.88
N ALA A 98 2.77 14.83 0.08
CA ALA A 98 3.67 15.96 -0.12
C ALA A 98 5.10 15.51 -0.46
N LEU A 99 5.57 14.40 0.12
CA LEU A 99 6.86 13.78 -0.20
C LEU A 99 6.81 12.98 -1.52
N GLY A 100 5.66 12.90 -2.18
CA GLY A 100 5.48 12.17 -3.44
C GLY A 100 5.60 10.64 -3.30
N ILE A 101 5.72 10.11 -2.08
CA ILE A 101 5.96 8.67 -1.83
C ILE A 101 4.83 7.83 -2.40
N LEU A 102 3.58 8.27 -2.21
CA LEU A 102 2.43 7.57 -2.76
C LEU A 102 2.43 7.58 -4.29
N GLY A 103 2.81 8.70 -4.91
CA GLY A 103 2.98 8.80 -6.37
C GLY A 103 4.04 7.83 -6.88
N MET A 104 5.20 7.75 -6.22
CA MET A 104 6.27 6.84 -6.61
C MET A 104 5.88 5.36 -6.48
N VAL A 105 5.05 5.00 -5.50
CA VAL A 105 4.47 3.65 -5.38
C VAL A 105 3.47 3.37 -6.50
N ILE A 106 2.59 4.33 -6.81
CA ILE A 106 1.64 4.22 -7.92
C ILE A 106 2.37 4.06 -9.26
N ASP A 107 3.49 4.77 -9.48
CA ASP A 107 4.30 4.64 -10.68
C ASP A 107 4.92 3.22 -10.79
N SER A 108 5.41 2.68 -9.67
CA SER A 108 5.95 1.31 -9.60
C SER A 108 4.87 0.25 -9.87
N ILE A 109 3.63 0.48 -9.45
CA ILE A 109 2.49 -0.40 -9.75
C ILE A 109 2.06 -0.24 -11.22
N SER A 110 1.97 0.99 -11.70
CA SER A 110 1.60 1.29 -13.10
C SER A 110 2.56 0.63 -14.08
N ALA A 111 3.87 0.65 -13.81
CA ALA A 111 4.89 -0.03 -14.61
C ALA A 111 4.67 -1.55 -14.74
N ARG A 112 4.06 -2.18 -13.73
CA ARG A 112 3.75 -3.62 -13.72
C ARG A 112 2.49 -3.94 -14.51
N ILE A 113 1.52 -3.04 -14.53
CA ILE A 113 0.22 -3.27 -15.17
C ILE A 113 0.24 -2.77 -16.61
N TYR A 114 0.64 -1.51 -16.82
CA TYR A 114 0.59 -0.86 -18.12
C TYR A 114 1.68 0.23 -18.23
N PRO A 115 2.94 -0.15 -18.52
CA PRO A 115 3.99 0.83 -18.79
C PRO A 115 3.64 1.54 -20.10
N ASN A 116 3.54 2.86 -20.06
CA ASN A 116 3.20 3.66 -21.23
C ASN A 116 3.95 4.98 -21.21
N GLU A 117 5.10 5.01 -21.87
CA GLU A 117 5.77 6.26 -22.22
C GLU A 117 5.48 6.63 -23.67
N PRO A 118 5.29 7.92 -24.00
CA PRO A 118 5.25 8.35 -25.39
C PRO A 118 6.53 7.94 -26.13
N SER A 119 6.44 7.64 -27.42
CA SER A 119 7.63 7.40 -28.26
C SER A 119 8.41 8.70 -28.40
N ALA A 120 9.73 8.61 -28.54
CA ALA A 120 10.55 9.79 -28.84
C ALA A 120 10.36 10.30 -30.28
N TYR A 121 9.68 9.53 -31.15
CA TYR A 121 9.44 9.89 -32.54
C TYR A 121 8.13 10.65 -32.75
N THR A 122 8.21 11.71 -33.57
CA THR A 122 7.05 12.48 -34.05
C THR A 122 6.24 11.70 -35.09
N ALA A 123 6.88 10.82 -35.86
CA ALA A 123 6.24 9.93 -36.83
C ALA A 123 6.71 8.48 -36.62
N VAL A 124 5.87 7.69 -35.96
CA VAL A 124 6.07 6.25 -35.76
C VAL A 124 5.46 5.50 -36.94
N ALA A 125 6.26 4.72 -37.66
CA ALA A 125 5.80 3.94 -38.81
C ALA A 125 5.20 2.59 -38.40
N ALA A 126 5.74 1.94 -37.38
CA ALA A 126 5.22 0.69 -36.87
C ALA A 126 5.51 0.57 -35.36
N THR A 127 4.64 -0.12 -34.63
CA THR A 127 4.82 -0.37 -33.20
C THR A 127 4.25 -1.71 -32.82
N GLU A 128 5.03 -2.49 -32.08
CA GLU A 128 4.62 -3.74 -31.49
C GLU A 128 4.78 -3.67 -29.97
N ARG A 129 3.77 -4.17 -29.26
CA ARG A 129 3.79 -4.27 -27.80
C ARG A 129 4.34 -5.62 -27.41
N LEU A 130 5.34 -5.58 -26.54
CA LEU A 130 6.00 -6.74 -25.98
C LEU A 130 5.65 -6.84 -24.50
N ASP A 131 5.79 -8.03 -23.92
CA ASP A 131 5.77 -8.19 -22.46
C ASP A 131 6.86 -9.18 -22.03
N ILE A 132 8.11 -8.83 -22.34
CA ILE A 132 9.26 -9.67 -22.00
C ILE A 132 9.81 -9.17 -20.67
N ARG A 133 9.83 -10.05 -19.67
CA ARG A 133 10.27 -9.72 -18.31
C ARG A 133 11.49 -10.55 -17.95
N ILE A 134 12.59 -9.87 -17.69
CA ILE A 134 13.88 -10.49 -17.45
C ILE A 134 14.28 -10.20 -16.01
N PRO A 135 14.38 -11.22 -15.14
CA PRO A 135 14.88 -11.03 -13.79
C PRO A 135 16.38 -10.74 -13.83
N VAL A 136 16.82 -9.70 -13.14
CA VAL A 136 18.25 -9.36 -12.95
C VAL A 136 18.49 -9.08 -11.48
N GLY A 137 19.20 -9.97 -10.78
CA GLY A 137 19.27 -9.91 -9.31
C GLY A 137 17.88 -9.80 -8.66
N ASN A 138 17.62 -8.72 -7.92
CA ASN A 138 16.31 -8.43 -7.29
C ASN A 138 15.37 -7.57 -8.15
N ASP A 139 15.85 -7.08 -9.29
CA ASP A 139 15.10 -6.24 -10.20
C ASP A 139 14.51 -7.05 -11.35
N ILE A 140 13.56 -6.44 -12.06
CA ILE A 140 12.96 -6.94 -13.28
C ILE A 140 13.16 -5.87 -14.35
N LEU A 141 13.84 -6.25 -15.43
CA LEU A 141 13.91 -5.50 -16.67
C LEU A 141 12.75 -5.94 -17.57
N ARG A 142 11.80 -5.05 -17.83
CA ARG A 142 10.63 -5.31 -18.68
C ARG A 142 10.77 -4.55 -19.99
N VAL A 143 10.85 -5.29 -21.09
CA VAL A 143 10.72 -4.74 -22.45
C VAL A 143 9.25 -4.76 -22.81
N TYR A 144 8.66 -3.59 -23.01
CA TYR A 144 7.21 -3.47 -23.20
C TYR A 144 6.78 -2.95 -24.58
N ARG A 145 7.71 -2.37 -25.35
CA ARG A 145 7.41 -1.87 -26.69
C ARG A 145 8.64 -1.82 -27.58
N ILE A 146 8.44 -2.12 -28.86
CA ILE A 146 9.37 -1.80 -29.93
C ILE A 146 8.65 -0.97 -30.98
N SER A 147 9.30 0.08 -31.46
CA SER A 147 8.76 1.02 -32.43
C SER A 147 9.79 1.31 -33.51
N ILE A 148 9.34 1.46 -34.76
CA ILE A 148 10.17 1.90 -35.88
C ILE A 148 9.71 3.30 -36.27
N GLY A 149 10.65 4.22 -36.41
CA GLY A 149 10.37 5.61 -36.79
C GLY A 149 11.51 6.24 -37.55
N GLN A 150 11.31 7.47 -37.98
CA GLN A 150 12.37 8.32 -38.51
C GLN A 150 12.76 9.35 -37.45
N ALA A 151 14.06 9.59 -37.28
CA ALA A 151 14.55 10.61 -36.37
C ALA A 151 14.30 12.01 -36.93
N ASP A 152 13.84 12.94 -36.09
CA ASP A 152 13.46 14.31 -36.47
C ASP A 152 14.60 15.10 -37.17
N ASP A 153 15.86 14.77 -36.89
CA ASP A 153 17.04 15.50 -37.39
C ASP A 153 17.50 15.07 -38.79
N THR A 154 17.03 13.94 -39.34
CA THR A 154 17.50 13.46 -40.66
C THR A 154 16.45 12.60 -41.37
N PRO A 155 15.65 13.18 -42.28
CA PRO A 155 14.69 12.44 -43.10
C PRO A 155 15.37 11.30 -43.88
N GLY A 156 14.74 10.12 -43.88
CA GLY A 156 15.26 8.93 -44.59
C GLY A 156 16.19 8.01 -43.77
N VAL A 157 16.48 8.35 -42.51
CA VAL A 157 17.14 7.43 -41.58
C VAL A 157 16.10 6.73 -40.72
N TRP A 158 15.98 5.41 -40.91
CA TRP A 158 15.11 4.56 -40.10
C TRP A 158 15.82 4.17 -38.80
N GLU A 159 15.12 4.30 -37.68
CA GLU A 159 15.61 3.92 -36.36
C GLU A 159 14.60 3.01 -35.66
N ALA A 160 15.11 2.02 -34.92
CA ALA A 160 14.33 1.23 -33.99
C ALA A 160 14.48 1.79 -32.57
N GLU A 161 13.36 2.00 -31.91
CA GLU A 161 13.24 2.33 -30.48
C GLU A 161 12.74 1.11 -29.73
N VAL A 162 13.50 0.65 -28.75
CA VAL A 162 13.02 -0.31 -27.75
C VAL A 162 12.77 0.44 -26.47
N GLN A 163 11.56 0.35 -25.95
CA GLN A 163 11.21 0.93 -24.66
C GLN A 163 11.14 -0.13 -23.57
N LEU A 164 11.76 0.22 -22.45
CA LEU A 164 11.94 -0.67 -21.32
C LEU A 164 11.68 0.06 -20.00
N CYS A 165 11.28 -0.70 -19.00
CA CYS A 165 11.22 -0.23 -17.62
C CYS A 165 11.86 -1.24 -16.67
N ALA A 166 12.44 -0.72 -15.61
CA ALA A 166 13.07 -1.46 -14.55
C ALA A 166 12.33 -1.23 -13.23
N TYR A 167 12.04 -2.30 -12.49
CA TYR A 167 11.45 -2.21 -11.15
C TYR A 167 11.84 -3.42 -10.29
N ASP A 168 11.90 -3.23 -8.97
CA ASP A 168 12.18 -4.31 -8.00
C ASP A 168 11.10 -5.40 -8.04
N ARG A 169 11.42 -6.66 -7.76
CA ARG A 169 10.43 -7.75 -7.64
C ARG A 169 9.34 -7.43 -6.59
N ILE A 170 9.70 -6.82 -5.47
CA ILE A 170 8.79 -6.40 -4.41
C ILE A 170 8.12 -5.08 -4.82
N PRO A 171 6.77 -4.97 -4.73
CA PRO A 171 6.06 -3.71 -4.97
C PRO A 171 6.61 -2.55 -4.14
N GLY A 172 7.14 -1.53 -4.82
CA GLY A 172 7.78 -0.39 -4.17
C GLY A 172 9.18 -0.67 -3.60
N GLY A 173 9.87 -1.73 -4.02
CA GLY A 173 11.30 -1.88 -3.77
C GLY A 173 12.14 -0.83 -4.52
N ILE A 174 13.45 -0.86 -4.30
CA ILE A 174 14.39 0.13 -4.86
C ILE A 174 15.06 -0.49 -6.07
N VAL A 175 14.98 0.18 -7.21
CA VAL A 175 15.59 -0.28 -8.47
C VAL A 175 16.98 0.32 -8.67
N SER A 176 17.92 -0.48 -9.18
CA SER A 176 19.25 0.00 -9.51
C SER A 176 19.28 0.76 -10.84
N ARG A 177 19.77 2.01 -10.83
CA ARG A 177 19.96 2.82 -12.05
C ARG A 177 20.92 2.20 -13.08
N ARG A 178 21.83 1.36 -12.60
CA ARG A 178 22.78 0.67 -13.48
C ARG A 178 22.09 -0.29 -14.43
N LEU A 179 20.86 -0.73 -14.13
CA LEU A 179 20.12 -1.62 -15.01
C LEU A 179 19.87 -0.96 -16.37
N MET A 180 19.46 0.31 -16.35
CA MET A 180 19.21 1.08 -17.56
C MET A 180 20.51 1.52 -18.25
N GLU A 181 21.49 2.00 -17.48
CA GLU A 181 22.78 2.48 -18.01
C GLU A 181 23.60 1.39 -18.73
N GLN A 182 23.45 0.14 -18.31
CA GLN A 182 24.15 -1.02 -18.87
C GLN A 182 23.30 -1.80 -19.87
N THR A 183 22.15 -1.25 -20.29
CA THR A 183 21.33 -1.80 -21.38
C THR A 183 21.55 -0.99 -22.65
N TRP A 184 21.80 -1.65 -23.78
CA TRP A 184 21.93 -1.00 -25.08
C TRP A 184 21.39 -1.86 -26.22
N LEU A 185 21.20 -1.24 -27.38
CA LEU A 185 20.70 -1.87 -28.57
C LEU A 185 21.81 -2.02 -29.63
N GLU A 186 21.82 -3.14 -30.33
CA GLU A 186 22.73 -3.42 -31.44
C GLU A 186 21.95 -3.96 -32.64
N THR A 187 22.43 -3.69 -33.85
CA THR A 187 21.95 -4.41 -35.04
C THR A 187 22.57 -5.81 -35.11
N PRO A 188 22.02 -6.73 -35.95
CA PRO A 188 22.63 -8.05 -36.18
C PRO A 188 24.10 -7.99 -36.61
N GLY A 189 24.49 -6.92 -37.33
CA GLY A 189 25.87 -6.65 -37.74
C GLY A 189 26.78 -6.07 -36.64
N GLY A 190 26.30 -5.95 -35.40
CA GLY A 190 27.07 -5.43 -34.27
C GLY A 190 27.22 -3.90 -34.24
N ARG A 191 26.41 -3.17 -35.02
CA ARG A 191 26.39 -1.71 -34.97
C ARG A 191 25.77 -1.28 -33.64
N ARG A 192 26.45 -0.37 -32.96
CA ARG A 192 25.94 0.34 -31.78
C ARG A 192 25.94 1.83 -32.05
N ASP A 193 24.82 2.49 -31.81
CA ASP A 193 24.74 3.95 -31.87
C ASP A 193 24.86 4.56 -30.45
N PRO A 194 25.27 5.83 -30.33
CA PRO A 194 25.33 6.50 -29.04
C PRO A 194 23.96 6.50 -28.38
N PRO A 195 23.88 6.42 -27.05
CA PRO A 195 22.60 6.45 -26.35
C PRO A 195 21.87 7.76 -26.68
N LYS A 196 20.69 7.63 -27.31
CA LYS A 196 19.72 8.70 -27.54
C LYS A 196 18.49 8.53 -26.62
N GLY A 197 18.71 8.11 -25.38
CA GLY A 197 17.62 7.85 -24.42
C GLY A 197 17.31 9.04 -23.53
N SER A 198 16.02 9.39 -23.41
CA SER A 198 15.52 10.07 -22.22
C SER A 198 15.09 9.00 -21.21
N GLY A 199 15.62 9.08 -20.00
CA GLY A 199 15.16 8.26 -18.88
C GLY A 199 14.22 9.08 -18.01
N ARG A 200 13.05 8.53 -17.67
CA ARG A 200 12.17 9.10 -16.65
C ARG A 200 11.99 8.07 -15.55
N GLY A 201 11.97 8.51 -14.31
CA GLY A 201 11.75 7.59 -13.22
C GLY A 201 12.06 8.16 -11.86
N ASN A 202 11.96 7.30 -10.88
CA ASN A 202 12.35 7.54 -9.52
C ASN A 202 13.09 6.29 -9.02
N TRP A 203 13.47 6.27 -7.74
CA TRP A 203 14.22 5.17 -7.15
C TRP A 203 13.41 3.86 -7.01
N ARG A 204 12.12 3.83 -7.39
CA ARG A 204 11.23 2.64 -7.39
C ARG A 204 10.86 2.12 -8.78
N VAL A 205 11.08 2.93 -9.81
CA VAL A 205 10.88 2.56 -11.22
C VAL A 205 11.71 3.47 -12.10
N GLU A 206 12.41 2.88 -13.06
CA GLU A 206 13.16 3.60 -14.06
C GLU A 206 12.66 3.20 -15.45
N TYR A 207 12.22 4.17 -16.23
CA TYR A 207 11.90 4.01 -17.64
C TYR A 207 13.08 4.49 -18.47
N GLY A 208 13.28 3.84 -19.60
CA GLY A 208 14.24 4.29 -20.59
C GLY A 208 13.96 3.71 -21.95
N SER A 209 14.69 4.24 -22.92
CA SER A 209 14.59 3.85 -24.31
C SER A 209 15.99 3.70 -24.91
N CYS A 210 16.14 2.66 -25.71
CA CYS A 210 17.35 2.39 -26.46
C CYS A 210 17.04 2.49 -27.96
N TYR A 211 18.02 2.99 -28.72
CA TYR A 211 17.86 3.28 -30.14
C TYR A 211 19.02 2.73 -30.94
N VAL A 212 18.72 2.30 -32.16
CA VAL A 212 19.74 1.95 -33.15
C VAL A 212 19.23 2.30 -34.54
N ARG A 213 20.12 2.79 -35.40
CA ARG A 213 19.81 3.02 -36.81
C ARG A 213 19.76 1.69 -37.54
N LEU A 214 18.69 1.51 -38.29
CA LEU A 214 18.42 0.31 -39.07
C LEU A 214 19.04 0.42 -40.47
N SER A 215 19.52 -0.72 -40.95
CA SER A 215 19.82 -0.95 -42.36
C SER A 215 18.61 -1.63 -43.03
N PRO A 216 18.39 -1.50 -44.35
CA PRO A 216 17.23 -2.10 -45.02
C PRO A 216 17.13 -3.63 -44.91
N GLU A 217 18.23 -4.31 -44.58
CA GLU A 217 18.31 -5.76 -44.44
C GLU A 217 18.04 -6.24 -43.00
N ASP A 218 17.97 -5.32 -42.04
CA ASP A 218 17.74 -5.65 -40.64
C ASP A 218 16.28 -6.06 -40.43
N THR A 219 16.06 -7.27 -39.91
CA THR A 219 14.72 -7.82 -39.59
C THR A 219 14.46 -7.95 -38.10
N TYR A 220 15.50 -7.78 -37.28
CA TYR A 220 15.46 -7.81 -35.83
C TYR A 220 16.56 -6.93 -35.27
N VAL A 221 16.43 -6.55 -34.00
CA VAL A 221 17.47 -5.86 -33.23
C VAL A 221 17.83 -6.68 -31.99
N VAL A 222 19.05 -6.49 -31.49
CA VAL A 222 19.55 -7.22 -30.32
C VAL A 222 19.63 -6.27 -29.14
N LEU A 223 18.80 -6.51 -28.13
CA LEU A 223 18.93 -5.85 -26.83
C LEU A 223 19.98 -6.59 -26.01
N ARG A 224 20.99 -5.87 -25.54
CA ARG A 224 22.04 -6.40 -24.67
C ARG A 224 22.00 -5.71 -23.32
N PHE A 225 22.28 -6.50 -22.30
CA PHE A 225 22.51 -6.02 -20.95
C PHE A 225 23.73 -6.74 -20.37
N GLU A 226 24.61 -5.98 -19.73
CA GLU A 226 25.80 -6.51 -19.07
C GLU A 226 26.06 -5.77 -17.74
N ALA A 227 25.56 -6.32 -16.65
CA ALA A 227 25.89 -5.85 -15.31
C ALA A 227 25.64 -6.94 -14.27
N PHE A 228 26.19 -6.76 -13.07
CA PHE A 228 25.99 -7.70 -11.94
C PHE A 228 26.41 -9.14 -12.24
N ASP A 229 27.46 -9.32 -13.04
CA ASP A 229 27.92 -10.62 -13.54
C ASP A 229 26.86 -11.39 -14.36
N GLU A 230 25.78 -10.72 -14.78
CA GLU A 230 24.76 -11.22 -15.68
C GLU A 230 24.95 -10.61 -17.07
N GLN A 231 24.85 -11.45 -18.09
CA GLN A 231 24.82 -11.04 -19.49
C GLN A 231 23.54 -11.55 -20.13
N ILE A 232 22.74 -10.61 -20.66
CA ILE A 232 21.49 -10.91 -21.34
C ILE A 232 21.62 -10.45 -22.79
N ARG A 233 21.18 -11.32 -23.69
CA ARG A 233 21.07 -11.04 -25.12
C ARG A 233 19.66 -11.45 -25.56
N LEU A 234 18.89 -10.48 -26.04
CA LEU A 234 17.51 -10.70 -26.48
C LEU A 234 17.37 -10.23 -27.93
N GLU A 235 16.92 -11.12 -28.80
CA GLU A 235 16.60 -10.79 -30.18
C GLU A 235 15.13 -10.36 -30.26
N LEU A 236 14.90 -9.14 -30.70
CA LEU A 236 13.60 -8.50 -30.79
C LEU A 236 13.23 -8.33 -32.27
N PRO A 237 12.16 -8.99 -32.75
CA PRO A 237 11.73 -8.83 -34.13
C PRO A 237 11.28 -7.38 -34.37
N LEU A 238 11.59 -6.86 -35.56
CA LEU A 238 11.11 -5.55 -35.98
C LEU A 238 9.64 -5.68 -36.42
N PRO A 239 8.75 -4.76 -36.00
CA PRO A 239 7.36 -4.81 -36.42
C PRO A 239 7.23 -4.59 -37.93
N GLU A 240 6.32 -5.33 -38.56
CA GLU A 240 6.00 -5.15 -39.97
C GLU A 240 5.48 -3.72 -40.20
N GLN A 241 5.99 -3.05 -41.24
CA GLN A 241 5.49 -1.74 -41.65
C GLN A 241 4.09 -1.94 -42.25
N GLU A 242 3.03 -1.60 -41.49
CA GLU A 242 1.68 -1.53 -42.06
C GLU A 242 1.63 -0.36 -43.04
N GLY A 243 1.89 -0.64 -44.33
CA GLY A 243 1.63 0.29 -45.43
C GLY A 243 2.81 0.49 -46.39
N LEU A 244 2.92 -0.42 -47.36
CA LEU A 244 3.20 -0.07 -48.75
C LEU A 244 1.97 -0.41 -49.58
#